data_AF-F7RX63-F1
#
_entry.id   AF-F7RX63-F1
#
_cell.length_a   1.000
_cell.length_b   1.000
_cell.length_c   1.000
_cell.angle_alpha   90.00
_cell.angle_beta   90.00
_cell.angle_gamma   90.00
#
_symmetry.space_group_name_H-M   'P 1'
#
loop_
_entity.id
_entity.type
_entity.pdbx_description
1 polymer ?
#
loop_
_entity_poly.entity_id
_entity_poly.type
_entity_poly.pdbx_seq_one_letter_code
_entity_poly.pdbx_strand_id
1 'polypeptide(L)'
;MAPNQYKIVASPVFKRSLQRLRAFLSEQFGEKVAHSVSENIKLKITEQLTQNPFSGTISERLFQLGLTEYRQLLIDEHNLVFYVVRNAVRNAVINANSSADSPKDTDNEQEVQLLLVMDSRQSIQKLLFELNLLM
;
A
#
# COMPACT_ATOMS: atom_id res chain seq x y z
N MET A 1 -6.14 25.40 -5.57
CA MET A 1 -6.51 24.16 -4.88
C MET A 1 -5.25 23.34 -4.76
N ALA A 2 -4.75 23.09 -3.55
CA ALA A 2 -3.63 22.16 -3.39
C ALA A 2 -4.11 20.77 -3.84
N PRO A 3 -3.32 19.99 -4.59
CA PRO A 3 -3.72 18.62 -4.92
C PRO A 3 -3.89 17.87 -3.61
N ASN A 4 -5.05 17.23 -3.41
CA ASN A 4 -5.29 16.34 -2.27
C ASN A 4 -4.24 15.23 -2.33
N GLN A 5 -3.20 15.37 -1.51
CA GLN A 5 -2.08 14.45 -1.50
C GLN A 5 -2.47 13.24 -0.66
N TYR A 6 -2.54 12.07 -1.28
CA TYR A 6 -2.90 10.84 -0.57
C TYR A 6 -1.76 10.39 0.33
N LYS A 7 -2.09 10.09 1.58
CA LYS A 7 -1.11 9.59 2.55
C LYS A 7 -0.87 8.10 2.34
N ILE A 8 0.38 7.71 2.16
CA ILE A 8 0.76 6.31 1.99
C ILE A 8 0.92 5.63 3.36
N VAL A 9 0.21 4.52 3.58
CA VAL A 9 0.24 3.74 4.83
C VAL A 9 0.64 2.30 4.53
N ALA A 10 1.79 1.88 5.04
CA ALA A 10 2.26 0.49 4.90
C ALA A 10 1.62 -0.44 5.94
N SER A 11 0.83 -1.42 5.49
CA SER A 11 0.29 -2.46 6.38
C SER A 11 1.40 -3.38 6.93
N PRO A 12 1.13 -4.11 8.04
CA PRO A 12 2.06 -5.15 8.51
C PRO A 12 2.38 -6.21 7.46
N VAL A 13 1.39 -6.58 6.64
CA VAL A 13 1.56 -7.53 5.54
C VAL A 13 2.54 -7.01 4.51
N PHE A 14 2.37 -5.75 4.10
CA PHE A 14 3.26 -5.11 3.13
C PHE A 14 4.70 -5.07 3.64
N LYS A 15 4.90 -4.73 4.92
CA LYS A 15 6.23 -4.72 5.54
C LYS A 15 6.88 -6.10 5.49
N ARG A 16 6.12 -7.16 5.81
CA ARG A 16 6.61 -8.54 5.74
C ARG A 16 6.92 -8.97 4.30
N SER A 17 6.06 -8.64 3.33
CA SER A 17 6.31 -9.00 1.93
C SER A 17 7.54 -8.28 1.37
N LEU A 18 7.72 -6.99 1.69
CA LEU A 18 8.92 -6.24 1.28
C LEU A 18 10.18 -6.82 1.93
N GLN A 19 10.12 -7.19 3.20
CA GLN A 19 11.24 -7.83 3.90
C GLN A 19 11.65 -9.16 3.23
N ARG A 20 10.67 -9.99 2.84
CA ARG A 20 10.93 -11.26 2.15
C ARG A 20 11.51 -11.04 0.76
N LEU A 21 10.97 -10.08 0.00
CA LEU A 21 11.53 -9.70 -1.30
C LEU A 21 12.98 -9.25 -1.16
N ARG A 22 13.29 -8.38 -0.17
CA ARG A 22 14.67 -7.95 0.10
C ARG A 22 15.57 -9.13 0.48
N ALA A 23 15.12 -10.03 1.34
CA ALA A 23 15.90 -11.21 1.74
C ALA A 23 16.24 -12.10 0.53
N PHE A 24 15.24 -12.39 -0.32
CA PHE A 24 15.43 -13.12 -1.57
C PHE A 24 16.44 -12.41 -2.50
N LEU A 25 16.27 -11.11 -2.72
CA LEU A 25 17.18 -10.34 -3.57
C LEU A 25 18.60 -10.29 -3.00
N SER A 26 18.75 -10.23 -1.68
CA SER A 26 20.05 -10.23 -1.02
C SER A 26 20.75 -11.57 -1.18
N GLU A 27 20.02 -12.68 -1.08
CA GLU A 27 20.56 -14.02 -1.27
C GLU A 27 20.99 -14.25 -2.72
N GLN A 28 20.20 -13.79 -3.70
CA GLN A 28 20.45 -14.05 -5.12
C GLN A 28 21.43 -13.06 -5.77
N PHE A 29 21.38 -11.78 -5.38
CA PHE A 29 22.06 -10.68 -6.07
C PHE A 29 22.91 -9.80 -5.14
N GLY A 30 22.94 -10.11 -3.84
CA GLY A 30 23.69 -9.36 -2.83
C GLY A 30 22.93 -8.16 -2.26
N GLU A 31 23.36 -7.76 -1.06
CA GLU A 31 22.67 -6.74 -0.25
C GLU A 31 22.54 -5.38 -0.93
N LYS A 32 23.54 -4.97 -1.73
CA LYS A 32 23.51 -3.69 -2.45
C LYS A 32 22.35 -3.62 -3.45
N VAL A 33 22.12 -4.69 -4.20
CA VAL A 33 20.99 -4.78 -5.16
C VAL A 33 19.69 -4.82 -4.39
N ALA A 34 19.60 -5.64 -3.35
CA ALA A 34 18.40 -5.76 -2.52
C ALA A 34 17.97 -4.41 -1.90
N HIS A 35 18.93 -3.65 -1.38
CA HIS A 35 18.70 -2.31 -0.85
C HIS A 35 18.23 -1.35 -1.94
N SER A 36 18.93 -1.30 -3.08
CA SER A 36 18.58 -0.40 -4.19
C SER A 36 17.18 -0.66 -4.76
N VAL A 37 16.81 -1.93 -4.96
CA VAL A 37 15.47 -2.31 -5.41
C VAL A 37 14.42 -1.92 -4.37
N SER A 38 14.67 -2.17 -3.08
CA SER A 38 13.71 -1.83 -2.02
C SER A 38 13.45 -0.32 -1.92
N GLU A 39 14.49 0.51 -2.07
CA GLU A 39 14.35 1.97 -2.09
C GLU A 39 13.64 2.46 -3.36
N ASN A 40 13.93 1.87 -4.52
CA ASN A 40 13.25 2.20 -5.76
C ASN A 40 11.74 1.91 -5.67
N ILE A 41 11.37 0.75 -5.11
CA ILE A 41 9.97 0.38 -4.86
C ILE A 41 9.26 1.45 -4.02
N LYS A 42 9.86 1.87 -2.89
CA LYS A 42 9.26 2.88 -2.01
C LYS A 42 9.12 4.23 -2.71
N LEU A 43 10.15 4.65 -3.45
CA LEU A 43 10.16 5.90 -4.20
C LEU A 43 9.01 5.92 -5.21
N LYS A 44 8.92 4.89 -6.06
CA LYS A 44 7.90 4.83 -7.11
C LYS A 44 6.48 4.72 -6.57
N ILE A 45 6.27 3.97 -5.49
CA ILE A 45 4.97 3.96 -4.79
C ILE A 45 4.60 5.37 -4.35
N THR A 46 5.54 6.09 -3.76
CA THR A 46 5.31 7.45 -3.27
C THR A 46 5.05 8.41 -4.43
N GLU A 47 5.83 8.36 -5.50
CA GLU A 47 5.64 9.25 -6.66
C GLU A 47 4.28 9.03 -7.35
N GLN A 48 3.89 7.77 -7.56
CA GLN A 48 2.69 7.45 -8.36
C GLN A 48 1.40 7.54 -7.54
N LEU A 49 1.36 6.95 -6.34
CA LEU A 49 0.11 6.78 -5.59
C LEU A 49 -0.27 8.02 -4.78
N THR A 50 0.69 8.86 -4.45
CA THR A 50 0.45 10.07 -3.65
C THR A 50 -0.36 11.12 -4.43
N GLN A 51 -0.18 11.18 -5.75
CA GLN A 51 -0.88 12.10 -6.64
C GLN A 51 -2.03 11.42 -7.40
N ASN A 52 -1.85 10.17 -7.82
CA ASN A 52 -2.84 9.44 -8.59
C ASN A 52 -3.02 8.00 -8.06
N PRO A 53 -3.72 7.84 -6.93
CA PRO A 53 -3.94 6.52 -6.33
C PRO A 53 -4.86 5.62 -7.16
N PHE A 54 -5.57 6.15 -8.15
CA PHE A 54 -6.46 5.36 -9.02
C PHE A 54 -5.78 4.89 -10.31
N SER A 55 -4.48 5.15 -10.47
CA SER A 55 -3.66 4.69 -11.61
C SER A 55 -3.60 3.17 -11.74
N GLY A 56 -3.62 2.43 -10.63
CA GLY A 56 -3.68 0.97 -10.63
C GLY A 56 -5.07 0.42 -10.96
N THR A 57 -5.12 -0.67 -11.72
CA THR A 57 -6.36 -1.38 -12.05
C THR A 57 -6.86 -2.20 -10.86
N ILE A 58 -8.15 -2.55 -10.85
CA ILE A 58 -8.67 -3.53 -9.88
C ILE A 58 -7.92 -4.85 -10.08
N SER A 59 -7.48 -5.46 -8.97
CA SER A 59 -6.76 -6.71 -9.02
C SER A 59 -7.72 -7.88 -9.21
N GLU A 60 -7.78 -8.44 -10.42
CA GLU A 60 -8.54 -9.66 -10.70
C GLU A 60 -8.11 -10.83 -9.81
N ARG A 61 -6.81 -10.92 -9.50
CA ARG A 61 -6.25 -12.00 -8.68
C ARG A 61 -6.75 -11.95 -7.24
N LEU A 62 -6.87 -10.75 -6.66
CA LEU A 62 -7.43 -10.57 -5.31
C LEU A 62 -8.96 -10.62 -5.33
N PHE A 63 -9.58 -10.14 -6.41
CA PHE A 63 -11.02 -10.22 -6.61
C PHE A 63 -11.52 -11.67 -6.56
N GLN A 64 -10.81 -12.59 -7.22
CA GLN A 64 -11.10 -14.04 -7.20
C GLN A 64 -10.98 -14.66 -5.79
N LEU A 65 -10.28 -14.00 -4.87
CA LEU A 65 -10.15 -14.41 -3.47
C LEU A 65 -11.17 -13.71 -2.54
N GLY A 66 -12.14 -12.98 -3.11
CA GLY A 66 -13.16 -12.23 -2.35
C GLY A 66 -12.70 -10.83 -1.90
N LEU A 67 -11.50 -10.39 -2.27
CA LEU A 67 -10.92 -9.10 -1.92
C LEU A 67 -11.15 -8.09 -3.05
N THR A 68 -12.35 -7.51 -3.10
CA THR A 68 -12.88 -6.80 -4.29
C THR A 68 -12.41 -5.36 -4.47
N GLU A 69 -11.97 -4.69 -3.40
CA GLU A 69 -11.61 -3.27 -3.43
C GLU A 69 -10.13 -3.00 -3.75
N TYR A 70 -9.32 -4.06 -3.83
CA TYR A 70 -7.88 -3.93 -3.98
C TYR A 70 -7.48 -3.67 -5.43
N ARG A 71 -6.53 -2.76 -5.57
CA ARG A 71 -5.88 -2.38 -6.82
C ARG A 71 -4.50 -3.00 -6.92
N GLN A 72 -4.01 -3.13 -8.14
CA GLN A 72 -2.65 -3.53 -8.45
C GLN A 72 -1.99 -2.49 -9.35
N LEU A 73 -0.71 -2.25 -9.11
CA LEU A 73 0.11 -1.36 -9.93
C LEU A 73 1.48 -1.98 -10.14
N LEU A 74 1.91 -1.99 -11.40
CA LEU A 74 3.26 -2.38 -11.78
C LEU A 74 4.17 -1.17 -11.54
N ILE A 75 5.06 -1.26 -10.55
CA ILE A 75 5.93 -0.14 -10.16
C ILE A 75 7.25 -0.16 -10.93
N ASP A 76 7.69 -1.31 -11.41
CA ASP A 76 8.80 -1.44 -12.36
C ASP A 76 8.61 -2.67 -13.23
N GLU A 77 9.60 -3.06 -14.03
CA GLU A 77 9.50 -4.21 -14.94
C GLU A 77 9.17 -5.55 -14.25
N HIS A 78 9.36 -5.64 -12.94
CA HIS A 78 9.27 -6.90 -12.19
C HIS A 78 8.35 -6.83 -10.99
N ASN A 79 8.14 -5.69 -10.36
CA ASN A 79 7.49 -5.60 -9.06
C ASN A 79 6.04 -5.08 -9.18
N LEU A 80 5.12 -5.83 -8.58
CA LEU A 80 3.72 -5.45 -8.41
C LEU A 80 3.48 -5.02 -6.96
N VAL A 81 2.75 -3.93 -6.79
CA VAL A 81 2.19 -3.52 -5.49
C VAL A 81 0.67 -3.67 -5.51
N PHE A 82 0.13 -4.21 -4.43
CA PHE A 82 -1.31 -4.27 -4.18
C PHE A 82 -1.67 -3.29 -3.07
N TYR A 83 -2.75 -2.54 -3.25
CA TYR A 83 -3.15 -1.49 -2.33
C TYR A 83 -4.66 -1.22 -2.40
N VAL A 84 -5.18 -0.47 -1.43
CA VAL A 84 -6.56 0.01 -1.41
C VAL A 84 -6.58 1.50 -1.08
N VAL A 85 -7.51 2.24 -1.69
CA VAL A 85 -7.72 3.66 -1.39
C VAL A 85 -8.83 3.76 -0.34
N ARG A 86 -8.56 4.42 0.78
CA ARG A 86 -9.50 4.61 1.89
C ARG A 86 -9.74 6.09 2.12
N ASN A 87 -10.96 6.43 2.52
CA ASN A 87 -11.26 7.73 3.11
C ASN A 87 -11.10 7.58 4.63
N ALA A 88 -10.06 8.16 5.22
CA ALA A 88 -9.93 8.19 6.67
C ALA A 88 -10.85 9.27 7.22
N VAL A 89 -11.92 8.86 7.91
CA VAL A 89 -12.72 9.77 8.72
C VAL A 89 -11.94 10.02 10.00
N ARG A 90 -11.43 11.24 10.18
CA ARG A 90 -10.79 11.65 11.43
C ARG A 90 -11.90 11.88 12.46
N ASN A 91 -12.15 10.88 13.31
CA ASN A 91 -13.03 11.05 14.46
C ASN A 91 -12.37 12.07 15.40
N ALA A 92 -12.82 13.32 15.36
CA ALA A 92 -12.46 14.32 16.35
C ALA A 92 -12.93 13.81 17.72
N VAL A 93 -11.98 13.45 18.59
CA VAL A 93 -12.28 13.17 19.99
C VAL A 93 -12.74 14.48 20.60
N ILE A 94 -14.06 14.63 20.77
CA ILE A 94 -14.67 15.78 21.43
C ILE A 94 -14.36 15.65 22.93
N ASN A 95 -13.28 16.27 23.38
CA ASN A 95 -13.10 16.50 24.82
C ASN A 95 -14.12 17.56 25.23
N ALA A 96 -15.10 17.17 26.05
CA ALA A 96 -16.31 17.91 26.39
C ALA A 96 -16.12 19.12 27.32
N ASN A 97 -15.12 19.96 27.07
CA ASN A 97 -14.74 21.06 27.98
C ASN A 97 -14.46 22.40 27.28
N SER A 98 -15.01 22.66 26.09
CA SER A 98 -14.90 24.01 25.50
C SER A 98 -16.13 24.36 24.67
N SER A 99 -16.85 25.34 25.18
CA SER A 99 -18.03 25.99 24.64
C SER A 99 -17.80 26.54 23.22
N ALA A 100 -18.81 26.33 22.38
CA ALA A 100 -19.16 27.12 21.20
C ALA A 100 -18.02 27.49 20.23
N ASP A 101 -17.71 26.57 19.32
CA ASP A 101 -17.39 26.96 17.94
C ASP A 101 -17.92 25.90 16.97
N SER A 102 -18.32 26.35 15.77
CA SER A 102 -19.02 25.57 14.74
C SER A 102 -18.27 24.26 14.39
N PRO A 103 -18.94 23.19 13.93
CA PRO A 103 -18.27 21.95 13.56
C PRO A 103 -17.35 22.21 12.37
N LYS A 104 -16.06 22.42 12.66
CA LYS A 104 -14.99 22.56 11.68
C LYS A 104 -14.93 21.30 10.84
N ASP A 105 -14.89 21.51 9.54
CA ASP A 105 -14.76 20.52 8.47
C ASP A 105 -13.98 19.29 8.92
N THR A 106 -14.62 18.13 8.81
CA THR A 106 -13.95 16.84 9.01
C THR A 106 -12.94 16.71 7.87
N ASP A 107 -11.67 17.06 8.12
CA ASP A 107 -10.57 16.81 7.18
C ASP A 107 -10.53 15.31 6.88
N ASN A 108 -11.13 14.93 5.76
CA ASN A 108 -11.08 13.58 5.23
C ASN A 108 -9.67 13.36 4.68
N GLU A 109 -8.75 12.86 5.53
CA GLU A 109 -7.45 12.41 5.08
C GLU A 109 -7.65 11.19 4.17
N GLN A 110 -7.32 11.33 2.89
CA GLN A 110 -7.42 10.21 1.96
C GLN A 110 -6.13 9.39 2.03
N GLU A 111 -6.26 8.09 2.29
CA GLU A 111 -5.14 7.21 2.55
C GLU A 111 -5.03 6.12 1.47
N VAL A 112 -3.81 5.79 1.10
CA VAL A 112 -3.48 4.60 0.30
C VAL A 112 -2.86 3.59 1.24
N GLN A 113 -3.61 2.54 1.55
CA GLN A 113 -3.11 1.44 2.37
C GLN A 113 -2.47 0.38 1.47
N LEU A 114 -1.15 0.20 1.61
CA LEU A 114 -0.40 -0.83 0.90
C LEU A 114 -0.64 -2.19 1.54
N LEU A 115 -1.05 -3.17 0.74
CA LEU A 115 -1.29 -4.55 1.18
C LEU A 115 -0.05 -5.42 1.01
N LEU A 116 0.52 -5.46 -0.19
CA LEU A 116 1.52 -6.45 -0.58
C LEU A 116 2.45 -5.90 -1.66
N VAL A 117 3.70 -6.33 -1.67
CA VAL A 117 4.62 -6.19 -2.81
C VAL A 117 5.21 -7.54 -3.16
N MET A 118 5.35 -7.81 -4.46
CA MET A 118 5.88 -9.08 -4.96
C MET A 118 6.47 -8.95 -6.36
N ASP A 119 7.30 -9.92 -6.74
CA ASP A 119 7.66 -10.10 -8.15
C ASP A 119 6.41 -10.56 -8.94
N SER A 120 6.18 -9.97 -10.11
CA SER A 120 4.99 -10.14 -10.92
C SER A 120 4.80 -11.57 -11.44
N ARG A 121 5.89 -12.34 -11.49
CA ARG A 121 5.93 -13.76 -11.88
C ARG A 121 5.57 -14.70 -10.72
N GLN A 122 5.56 -14.20 -9.48
CA GLN A 122 5.16 -15.02 -8.34
C GLN A 122 3.65 -15.25 -8.31
N SER A 123 3.22 -16.39 -7.76
CA SER A 123 1.81 -16.66 -7.50
C SER A 123 1.35 -15.93 -6.25
N ILE A 124 0.29 -15.12 -6.38
CA ILE A 124 -0.26 -14.37 -5.24
C ILE A 124 -0.82 -15.31 -4.17
N GLN A 125 -1.41 -16.44 -4.56
CA GLN A 125 -1.98 -17.43 -3.63
C GLN A 125 -0.88 -18.05 -2.77
N LYS A 126 0.24 -18.46 -3.40
CA LYS A 126 1.40 -18.99 -2.67
C LYS A 126 1.95 -17.95 -1.70
N LEU A 127 2.11 -16.72 -2.15
CA LEU A 127 2.63 -15.65 -1.31
C LEU A 127 1.70 -15.33 -0.13
N LEU A 128 0.39 -15.28 -0.35
CA LEU A 128 -0.60 -15.05 0.71
C LEU A 128 -0.64 -16.21 1.73
N PHE A 129 -0.55 -17.46 1.26
CA PHE A 129 -0.41 -18.64 2.12
C PHE A 129 0.86 -18.56 2.96
N GLU A 130 2.00 -18.28 2.33
CA GLU A 130 3.28 -18.16 3.02
C GLU A 130 3.35 -16.98 4.00
N LEU A 131 2.49 -15.97 3.83
CA LEU A 131 2.33 -14.84 4.76
C LEU A 131 1.29 -15.12 5.85
N ASN A 132 0.74 -16.35 5.92
CA ASN A 132 -0.32 -16.78 6.83
C ASN A 132 -1.60 -15.93 6.74
N LEU A 133 -1.96 -15.50 5.54
CA LEU A 133 -3.17 -14.69 5.27
C LEU A 133 -4.33 -15.51 4.69
N LEU A 134 -4.06 -16.73 4.25
CA LEU A 134 -5.07 -17.72 3.86
C LEU A 134 -4.92 -18.87 4.85
N MET A 135 -5.88 -19.01 5.77
CA MET A 135 -6.07 -20.22 6.58
C MET A 135 -6.90 -21.24 5.80
#